data_AF-A0A1N7DV28-F1
#
_entry.id   AF-A0A1N7DV28-F1
#
_cell.length_a   1.000
_cell.length_b   1.000
_cell.length_c   1.000
_cell.angle_alpha   90.00
_cell.angle_beta   90.00
_cell.angle_gamma   90.00
#
_symmetry.space_group_name_H-M   'P 1'
#
loop_
_entity.id
_entity.type
_entity.pdbx_description
1 polymer ?
#
loop_
_entity_poly.entity_id
_entity_poly.type
_entity_poly.pdbx_seq_one_letter_code
_entity_poly.pdbx_strand_id
1 'polypeptide(L)'
;MDKNHAFKVWGFVGSVNTILAPVLSGFVIYYLSHQQILFLCLSVALLSLYAFSTIKLPKASTNTADTHAVNVLKVLLFNPIERIMATVSAVANFSVTPILAYVIPYKISQEFSLPVLYVGISEGFFGLGMIMGSAWLLAVFNAILVSIIRWLLAQRYLLWGL
;
A
#
# COMPACT_ATOMS: atom_id res chain seq x y z
N MET A 1 -20.72 4.14 -9.53
CA MET A 1 -19.59 4.65 -8.73
C MET A 1 -18.39 4.66 -9.66
N ASP A 2 -17.80 5.82 -9.88
CA ASP A 2 -16.76 6.01 -10.89
C ASP A 2 -15.43 5.39 -10.42
N LYS A 3 -14.84 4.47 -11.20
CA LYS A 3 -13.74 3.59 -10.74
C LYS A 3 -12.53 4.38 -10.25
N ASN A 4 -12.26 5.53 -10.87
CA ASN A 4 -11.16 6.42 -10.50
C ASN A 4 -11.33 7.03 -9.10
N HIS A 5 -12.56 7.29 -8.66
CA HIS A 5 -12.81 7.79 -7.30
C HIS A 5 -12.58 6.70 -6.25
N ALA A 6 -12.94 5.44 -6.54
CA ALA A 6 -12.72 4.32 -5.63
C ALA A 6 -11.22 4.06 -5.40
N PHE A 7 -10.39 4.08 -6.46
CA PHE A 7 -8.94 3.91 -6.34
C PHE A 7 -8.28 5.04 -5.54
N LYS A 8 -8.69 6.29 -5.76
CA LYS A 8 -8.18 7.44 -4.98
C LYS A 8 -8.54 7.34 -3.51
N VAL A 9 -9.78 7.00 -3.19
CA VAL A 9 -10.23 6.82 -1.80
C VAL A 9 -9.48 5.67 -1.14
N TRP A 10 -9.29 4.54 -1.82
CA TRP A 10 -8.56 3.40 -1.29
C TRP A 10 -7.08 3.73 -1.00
N GLY A 11 -6.41 4.41 -1.94
CA GLY A 11 -5.03 4.87 -1.75
C GLY A 11 -4.91 5.88 -0.61
N PHE A 12 -5.86 6.81 -0.46
CA PHE A 12 -5.90 7.75 0.65
C PHE A 12 -6.08 7.05 2.00
N VAL A 13 -7.05 6.13 2.11
CA VAL A 13 -7.29 5.36 3.34
C VAL A 13 -6.06 4.53 3.70
N GLY A 14 -5.40 3.88 2.73
CA GLY A 14 -4.16 3.14 2.96
C GLY A 14 -3.02 4.02 3.47
N SER A 15 -2.89 5.23 2.91
CA SER A 15 -1.86 6.20 3.31
C SER A 15 -2.10 6.72 4.73
N VAL A 16 -3.35 7.04 5.05
CA VAL A 16 -3.79 7.46 6.38
C VAL A 16 -3.55 6.34 7.40
N ASN A 17 -3.89 5.10 7.06
CA ASN A 17 -3.64 3.95 7.92
C ASN A 17 -2.16 3.74 8.22
N THR A 18 -1.29 3.94 7.21
CA THR A 18 0.16 3.80 7.35
C THR A 18 0.76 4.77 8.37
N ILE A 19 0.16 5.95 8.57
CA ILE A 19 0.63 6.96 9.53
C ILE A 19 -0.11 6.86 10.86
N LEU A 20 -1.44 6.79 10.83
CA LEU A 20 -2.26 6.82 12.05
C LEU A 20 -2.22 5.50 12.81
N ALA A 21 -2.08 4.36 12.15
CA ALA A 21 -2.09 3.08 12.84
C ALA A 21 -0.92 2.93 13.83
N PRO A 22 0.34 3.25 13.48
CA PRO A 22 1.44 3.23 14.44
C PRO A 22 1.25 4.19 15.62
N VAL A 23 0.78 5.41 15.34
CA VAL A 23 0.59 6.43 16.39
C VAL A 23 -0.54 6.05 17.35
N LEU A 24 -1.68 5.63 16.79
CA LEU A 24 -2.84 5.20 17.58
C LEU A 24 -2.56 3.90 18.33
N SER A 25 -1.85 2.95 17.73
CA SER A 25 -1.48 1.72 18.42
C SER A 25 -0.49 1.98 19.54
N GLY A 26 0.52 2.84 19.34
CA GLY A 26 1.42 3.28 20.40
C GLY A 26 0.69 3.95 21.57
N PHE A 27 -0.33 4.75 21.27
CA PHE A 27 -1.19 5.37 22.28
C PHE A 27 -2.05 4.34 23.04
N VAL A 28 -2.73 3.45 22.31
CA VAL A 28 -3.59 2.39 22.88
C VAL A 28 -2.76 1.45 23.76
N ILE A 29 -1.57 1.05 23.32
CA ILE A 29 -0.68 0.15 24.08
C ILE A 29 -0.14 0.83 25.34
N TYR A 30 0.10 2.15 25.30
CA TYR A 30 0.60 2.89 26.45
C TYR A 30 -0.46 3.03 27.56
N TYR A 31 -1.72 3.26 27.21
CA TYR A 31 -2.78 3.55 28.19
C TYR A 31 -3.62 2.34 28.59
N LEU A 32 -3.75 1.32 27.74
CA LEU A 32 -4.60 0.17 27.99
C LEU A 32 -3.78 -1.07 28.38
N SER A 33 -4.35 -1.87 29.26
CA SER A 33 -3.81 -3.19 29.58
C SER A 33 -4.01 -4.17 28.42
N HIS A 34 -3.17 -5.20 28.35
CA HIS A 34 -3.23 -6.24 27.32
C HIS A 34 -4.63 -6.87 27.16
N GLN A 35 -5.34 -7.10 28.27
CA GLN A 35 -6.70 -7.67 28.24
C GLN A 35 -7.71 -6.72 27.60
N GLN A 36 -7.61 -5.41 27.88
CA GLN A 36 -8.49 -4.41 27.29
C GLN A 36 -8.24 -4.24 25.78
N ILE A 37 -6.98 -4.35 25.36
CA ILE A 37 -6.62 -4.31 23.93
C ILE A 37 -7.25 -5.49 23.19
N LEU A 38 -7.17 -6.71 23.74
CA LEU A 38 -7.80 -7.89 23.15
C LEU A 38 -9.32 -7.72 23.01
N PHE A 39 -9.98 -7.19 24.04
CA PHE A 39 -11.41 -6.92 24.00
C PHE A 39 -11.78 -5.85 22.95
N LEU A 40 -10.95 -4.82 22.82
CA LEU A 40 -11.12 -3.79 21.79
C LEU A 40 -10.97 -4.38 20.38
N CYS A 41 -9.94 -5.20 20.12
CA CYS A 41 -9.78 -5.89 18.85
C CYS A 41 -10.99 -6.79 18.53
N LEU A 42 -11.48 -7.53 19.51
CA LEU A 42 -12.64 -8.41 19.34
C LEU A 42 -13.91 -7.60 19.00
N SER A 43 -14.15 -6.49 19.70
CA SER A 43 -15.33 -5.67 19.46
C SER A 43 -15.31 -5.01 18.07
N VAL A 44 -14.15 -4.51 17.62
CA VAL A 44 -13.99 -3.96 16.26
C VAL A 44 -14.15 -5.05 15.20
N ALA A 45 -13.63 -6.26 15.43
CA ALA A 45 -13.80 -7.39 14.53
C ALA A 45 -15.28 -7.77 14.36
N LEU A 46 -16.02 -7.86 15.47
CA LEU A 46 -17.46 -8.14 15.44
C LEU A 46 -18.26 -7.02 14.74
N LEU A 47 -17.90 -5.76 14.97
CA LEU A 47 -18.50 -4.62 14.27
C LEU A 47 -18.27 -4.70 12.76
N SER A 48 -17.05 -5.08 12.34
CA SER A 48 -16.74 -5.25 10.91
C SER A 48 -17.58 -6.36 10.29
N LEU A 49 -17.76 -7.48 11.00
CA LEU A 49 -18.55 -8.62 10.53
C LEU A 49 -20.03 -8.24 10.41
N TYR A 50 -20.54 -7.49 11.39
CA TYR A 50 -21.88 -6.90 11.33
C TYR A 50 -22.03 -5.97 10.12
N ALA A 51 -21.08 -5.06 9.90
CA ALA A 51 -21.11 -4.16 8.74
C ALA A 51 -21.12 -4.95 7.43
N PHE A 52 -20.29 -5.99 7.29
CA PHE A 52 -20.28 -6.85 6.11
C PHE A 52 -21.61 -7.58 5.88
N SER A 53 -22.29 -8.01 6.95
CA SER A 53 -23.60 -8.67 6.83
C SER A 53 -24.69 -7.78 6.21
N THR A 54 -24.53 -6.45 6.29
CA THR A 54 -25.48 -5.48 5.71
C THR A 54 -25.23 -5.18 4.24
N ILE A 55 -24.07 -5.56 3.69
CA ILE A 55 -23.70 -5.28 2.31
C ILE A 55 -24.41 -6.26 1.38
N LYS A 56 -25.36 -5.76 0.59
CA LYS A 56 -25.98 -6.54 -0.49
C LYS A 56 -25.00 -6.63 -1.66
N LEU A 57 -24.38 -7.80 -1.83
CA LEU A 57 -23.56 -8.08 -3.00
C LEU A 57 -24.44 -8.07 -4.26
N PRO A 58 -24.01 -7.41 -5.35
CA PRO A 58 -24.68 -7.54 -6.63
C PRO A 58 -24.63 -9.02 -7.06
N LYS A 59 -25.76 -9.57 -7.49
CA LYS A 59 -25.82 -10.96 -7.99
C LYS A 59 -24.76 -11.12 -9.07
N ALA A 60 -23.86 -12.07 -8.88
CA ALA A 60 -22.87 -12.43 -9.89
C ALA A 60 -23.62 -12.74 -11.19
N SER A 61 -23.35 -11.96 -12.23
CA SER A 61 -23.88 -12.23 -13.56
C SER A 61 -23.37 -13.60 -13.99
N THR A 62 -24.25 -14.60 -13.98
CA THR A 62 -24.02 -15.89 -14.63
C THR A 62 -24.19 -15.73 -16.13
N ASN A 63 -23.49 -14.76 -16.74
CA ASN A 63 -23.20 -14.84 -18.15
C ASN A 63 -21.96 -15.69 -18.27
N THR A 64 -22.18 -16.98 -18.54
CA THR A 64 -21.21 -17.89 -19.12
C THR A 64 -20.77 -17.31 -20.48
N ALA A 65 -19.95 -16.26 -20.44
CA ALA A 65 -19.17 -15.86 -21.59
C ALA A 65 -18.08 -16.92 -21.74
N ASP A 66 -18.08 -17.58 -22.90
CA ASP A 66 -17.03 -18.47 -23.38
C ASP A 66 -15.65 -18.03 -22.90
N THR A 67 -15.23 -18.58 -21.77
CA THR A 67 -13.90 -18.35 -21.27
C THR A 67 -13.12 -19.52 -21.81
N HIS A 68 -12.47 -19.33 -22.96
CA HIS A 68 -11.24 -20.06 -23.21
C HIS A 68 -10.49 -20.03 -21.88
N ALA A 69 -10.35 -21.19 -21.24
CA ALA A 69 -9.59 -21.35 -20.01
C ALA A 69 -8.12 -21.14 -20.40
N VAL A 70 -7.77 -19.89 -20.69
CA VAL A 70 -6.41 -19.43 -20.76
C VAL A 70 -5.89 -19.79 -19.39
N ASN A 71 -4.98 -20.76 -19.37
CA ASN A 71 -4.48 -21.33 -18.14
C ASN A 71 -3.72 -20.19 -17.43
N VAL A 72 -4.42 -19.44 -16.58
CA VAL A 72 -3.97 -18.15 -16.00
C VAL A 72 -2.66 -18.36 -15.24
N LEU A 73 -2.52 -19.53 -14.63
CA LEU A 73 -1.30 -20.00 -13.99
C LEU A 73 -0.12 -20.08 -14.97
N LYS A 74 -0.36 -20.55 -16.20
CA LYS A 74 0.66 -20.64 -17.25
C LYS A 74 1.04 -19.24 -17.77
N VAL A 75 0.08 -18.32 -17.89
CA VAL A 75 0.38 -16.93 -18.26
C VAL A 75 1.20 -16.23 -17.16
N LEU A 76 0.84 -16.41 -15.89
CA LEU A 76 1.57 -15.87 -14.74
C LEU A 76 3.00 -16.44 -14.63
N LEU A 77 3.18 -17.75 -14.85
CA LEU A 77 4.48 -18.42 -14.69
C LEU A 77 5.41 -18.26 -15.89
N PHE A 78 4.88 -18.12 -17.11
CA PHE A 78 5.72 -18.04 -18.31
C PHE A 78 5.92 -16.61 -18.82
N ASN A 79 5.16 -15.63 -18.34
CA ASN A 79 5.41 -14.23 -18.65
C ASN A 79 6.58 -13.68 -17.80
N PRO A 80 7.71 -13.28 -18.43
CA PRO A 80 8.86 -12.76 -17.69
C PRO A 80 8.54 -11.47 -16.92
N ILE A 81 7.63 -10.63 -17.43
CA ILE A 81 7.25 -9.37 -16.77
C ILE A 81 6.47 -9.67 -15.49
N GLU A 82 5.49 -10.58 -15.55
CA GLU A 82 4.71 -11.02 -14.38
C GLU A 82 5.62 -11.66 -13.33
N ARG A 83 6.58 -12.49 -13.74
CA ARG A 83 7.57 -13.07 -12.83
C ARG A 83 8.45 -12.03 -12.15
N ILE A 84 8.92 -11.03 -12.89
CA ILE A 84 9.71 -9.93 -12.31
C ILE A 84 8.85 -9.14 -11.31
N MET A 85 7.62 -8.77 -11.69
CA MET A 85 6.70 -8.07 -10.79
C MET A 85 6.40 -8.88 -9.52
N ALA A 86 6.11 -10.18 -9.67
CA ALA A 86 5.87 -11.07 -8.55
C ALA A 86 7.09 -11.21 -7.64
N THR A 87 8.29 -11.29 -8.21
CA THR A 87 9.54 -11.40 -7.44
C THR A 87 9.86 -10.10 -6.71
N VAL A 88 9.73 -8.95 -7.36
CA VAL A 88 9.91 -7.63 -6.74
C VAL A 88 8.90 -7.44 -5.61
N SER A 89 7.65 -7.82 -5.84
CA SER A 89 6.61 -7.78 -4.81
C SER A 89 6.92 -8.71 -3.64
N ALA A 90 7.42 -9.93 -3.91
CA ALA A 90 7.82 -10.86 -2.87
C ALA A 90 8.98 -10.31 -2.04
N VAL A 91 10.04 -9.79 -2.68
CA VAL A 91 11.18 -9.18 -1.96
C VAL A 91 10.71 -7.98 -1.14
N ALA A 92 9.87 -7.10 -1.69
CA ALA A 92 9.32 -5.97 -0.95
C ALA A 92 8.53 -6.43 0.28
N ASN A 93 7.62 -7.39 0.12
CA ASN A 93 6.73 -7.83 1.20
C ASN A 93 7.40 -8.74 2.24
N PHE A 94 8.39 -9.56 1.85
CA PHE A 94 9.05 -10.50 2.77
C PHE A 94 10.37 -9.99 3.33
N SER A 95 11.01 -9.00 2.70
CA SER A 95 12.26 -8.40 3.21
C SER A 95 12.03 -6.99 3.72
N VAL A 96 11.52 -6.09 2.86
CA VAL A 96 11.44 -4.67 3.19
C VAL A 96 10.39 -4.41 4.26
N THR A 97 9.17 -4.94 4.09
CA THR A 97 8.08 -4.72 5.06
C THR A 97 8.43 -5.18 6.47
N PRO A 98 8.97 -6.40 6.72
CA PRO A 98 9.32 -6.82 8.07
C PRO A 98 10.48 -6.01 8.68
N ILE A 99 11.44 -5.58 7.87
CA ILE A 99 12.53 -4.72 8.34
C ILE A 99 11.97 -3.39 8.85
N LEU A 100 11.11 -2.76 8.06
CA LEU A 100 10.53 -1.46 8.41
C LEU A 100 9.52 -1.55 9.56
N ALA A 101 8.68 -2.60 9.57
CA ALA A 101 7.58 -2.74 10.53
C ALA A 101 7.98 -3.39 11.86
N TYR A 102 9.04 -4.20 11.90
CA TYR A 102 9.44 -4.92 13.11
C TYR A 102 10.88 -4.64 13.53
N VAL A 103 11.85 -4.75 12.62
CA VAL A 103 13.27 -4.68 12.98
C VAL A 103 13.66 -3.26 13.43
N ILE A 104 13.28 -2.24 12.66
CA ILE A 104 13.61 -0.84 12.97
C ILE A 104 12.95 -0.40 14.29
N PRO A 105 11.63 -0.56 14.49
CA PRO A 105 10.98 -0.20 15.76
C PRO A 105 11.58 -0.91 16.97
N TYR A 106 11.86 -2.21 16.84
CA TYR A 106 12.48 -3.00 17.90
C TYR A 106 13.86 -2.47 18.27
N LYS A 107 14.70 -2.16 17.26
CA LYS A 107 16.03 -1.58 17.48
C LYS A 107 15.96 -0.21 18.14
N ILE A 108 15.06 0.66 17.69
CA ILE A 108 14.85 1.99 18.30
C ILE A 108 14.42 1.84 19.76
N SER A 109 13.48 0.93 20.04
CA SER A 109 13.02 0.68 21.42
C SER A 109 14.15 0.17 22.32
N GLN A 110 14.99 -0.76 21.83
CA GLN A 110 16.08 -1.32 22.61
C GLN A 110 17.24 -0.34 22.85
N GLU A 111 17.71 0.35 21.81
CA GLU A 111 18.89 1.23 21.96
C GLU A 111 18.58 2.50 22.76
N PHE A 112 17.38 3.05 22.60
CA PHE A 112 17.00 4.29 23.27
C PHE A 112 16.18 4.09 24.55
N SER A 113 15.83 2.83 24.90
CA SER A 113 14.97 2.48 26.05
C SER A 113 13.71 3.34 26.12
N LEU A 114 13.13 3.65 24.95
CA LEU A 114 12.02 4.60 24.83
C LEU A 114 10.69 3.93 25.20
N PRO A 115 9.78 4.68 25.84
CA PRO A 115 8.39 4.27 25.97
C PRO A 115 7.76 3.98 24.60
N VAL A 116 6.88 2.98 24.55
CA VAL A 116 6.18 2.52 23.32
C VAL A 116 5.47 3.67 22.60
N LEU A 117 5.00 4.68 23.34
CA LEU A 117 4.40 5.89 22.76
C LEU A 117 5.34 6.62 21.79
N TYR A 118 6.60 6.81 22.16
CA TYR A 118 7.58 7.51 21.31
C TYR A 118 7.99 6.68 20.10
N VAL A 119 7.99 5.35 20.24
CA VAL A 119 8.20 4.42 19.10
C VAL A 119 7.05 4.57 18.09
N GLY A 120 5.80 4.58 18.56
CA GLY A 120 4.63 4.80 17.70
C GLY A 120 4.62 6.17 17.02
N ILE A 121 5.04 7.23 17.72
CA ILE A 121 5.21 8.57 17.11
C ILE A 121 6.30 8.55 16.04
N SER A 122 7.45 7.93 16.32
CA SER A 122 8.55 7.82 15.36
C SER A 122 8.14 7.06 14.09
N GLU A 123 7.41 5.97 14.22
CA GLU A 123 6.83 5.24 13.08
C GLU A 123 5.81 6.09 12.29
N GLY A 124 5.02 6.92 12.97
CA GLY A 124 4.14 7.89 12.31
C GLY A 124 4.91 8.89 11.44
N PHE A 125 6.03 9.41 11.94
CA PHE A 125 6.94 10.26 11.17
C PHE A 125 7.61 9.51 10.01
N PHE A 126 7.95 8.24 10.20
CA PHE A 126 8.44 7.38 9.11
C PHE A 126 7.38 7.25 8.00
N GLY A 127 6.11 7.03 8.36
CA GLY A 127 4.97 7.04 7.43
C GLY A 127 4.83 8.36 6.66
N LEU A 128 4.94 9.50 7.34
CA LEU A 128 4.93 10.82 6.71
C LEU A 128 6.10 10.99 5.72
N GLY A 129 7.29 10.53 6.10
CA GLY A 129 8.46 10.50 5.22
C GLY A 129 8.22 9.72 3.94
N MET A 130 7.53 8.57 4.01
CA MET A 130 7.17 7.78 2.83
C MET A 130 6.18 8.52 1.91
N ILE A 131 5.20 9.24 2.45
CA ILE A 131 4.27 10.05 1.64
C ILE A 131 5.01 11.20 0.95
N MET A 132 5.83 11.95 1.69
CA MET A 132 6.58 13.06 1.12
C MET A 132 7.58 12.58 0.06
N GLY A 133 8.30 11.49 0.35
CA GLY A 133 9.25 10.88 -0.57
C GLY A 133 8.59 10.37 -1.84
N SER A 134 7.42 9.72 -1.75
CA SER A 134 6.68 9.25 -2.92
C SER A 134 6.13 10.39 -3.77
N ALA A 135 5.61 11.46 -3.16
CA ALA A 135 5.17 12.65 -3.87
C ALA A 135 6.32 13.35 -4.61
N TRP A 136 7.48 13.47 -3.96
CA TRP A 136 8.69 14.02 -4.56
C TRP A 136 9.20 13.15 -5.72
N LEU A 137 9.27 11.83 -5.52
CA LEU A 137 9.72 10.89 -6.55
C LEU A 137 8.79 10.94 -7.78
N LEU A 138 7.48 11.01 -7.57
CA LEU A 138 6.50 11.16 -8.64
C LEU A 138 6.70 12.45 -9.43
N ALA A 139 6.98 13.57 -8.73
CA ALA A 139 7.27 14.85 -9.38
C ALA A 139 8.54 14.78 -10.24
N VAL A 140 9.61 14.19 -9.72
CA VAL A 140 10.88 14.00 -10.45
C VAL A 140 10.66 13.08 -11.66
N PHE A 141 9.95 11.97 -11.48
CA PHE A 141 9.71 11.00 -12.54
C PHE A 141 8.87 11.61 -13.67
N ASN A 142 7.82 12.38 -13.33
CA ASN A 142 7.03 13.12 -14.30
C ASN A 142 7.88 14.15 -15.07
N ALA A 143 8.76 14.89 -14.40
CA ALA A 143 9.63 15.85 -15.06
C ALA A 143 10.58 15.17 -16.07
N ILE A 144 11.18 14.03 -15.68
CA ILE A 144 12.04 13.22 -16.56
C ILE A 144 11.24 12.70 -17.76
N LEU A 145 10.06 12.11 -17.52
CA LEU A 145 9.23 11.55 -18.57
C LEU A 145 8.81 12.62 -19.58
N VAL A 146 8.38 13.81 -19.11
CA VAL A 146 8.04 14.95 -19.97
C VAL A 146 9.24 15.41 -20.79
N SER A 147 10.43 15.43 -20.20
CA SER A 147 11.67 15.77 -20.91
C SER A 147 11.97 14.78 -22.04
N ILE A 148 11.85 13.48 -21.77
CA ILE A 148 12.05 12.42 -22.77
C ILE A 148 11.01 12.52 -23.89
N ILE A 149 9.73 12.72 -23.56
CA ILE A 149 8.66 12.86 -24.56
C ILE A 149 8.91 14.09 -25.44
N ARG A 150 9.30 15.22 -24.85
CA ARG A 150 9.65 16.44 -25.61
C ARG A 150 10.84 16.20 -26.54
N TRP A 151 11.86 15.48 -26.07
CA TRP A 151 13.03 15.13 -26.88
C TRP A 151 12.67 14.20 -28.05
N LEU A 152 11.85 13.18 -27.81
CA LEU A 152 11.34 12.27 -28.84
C LEU A 152 10.46 12.99 -29.88
N LEU A 153 9.60 13.91 -29.43
CA LEU A 153 8.80 14.76 -30.33
C LEU A 153 9.70 15.69 -31.16
N ALA A 154 10.72 16.30 -30.56
CA ALA A 154 11.68 17.15 -31.27
C ALA A 154 12.47 16.37 -32.33
N GLN A 155 12.92 15.14 -32.02
CA GLN A 155 13.54 14.27 -33.01
C GLN A 155 12.59 13.90 -34.15
N ARG A 156 11.31 13.67 -33.85
CA ARG A 156 10.30 13.37 -34.88
C ARG A 156 10.06 14.57 -35.80
N TYR A 157 10.00 15.79 -35.27
CA TYR A 157 9.90 17.00 -36.09
C TYR A 157 11.16 17.28 -36.93
N LEU A 158 12.34 16.90 -36.45
CA LEU A 158 13.60 16.99 -37.20
C LEU A 158 13.73 15.92 -38.29
N LEU A 159 13.22 14.70 -38.06
CA LEU A 159 13.23 13.60 -39.02
C LEU A 159 12.12 13.70 -40.08
N TRP A 160 11.02 14.39 -39.75
CA TRP A 160 9.89 14.66 -40.65
C TRP A 160 9.83 16.15 -40.99
N GLY A 161 10.96 16.72 -41.40
CA GLY A 161 11.01 18.04 -42.03
C GLY A 161 10.25 18.04 -43.37
N LEU A 162 8.92 18.04 -43.26
CA LEU A 162 7.88 18.42 -44.22
C LEU A 162 6.67 18.88 -43.40
#